data_AF-A0A956DMP0-F1
#
_entry.id   AF-A0A956DMP0-F1
#
_cell.length_a   1.000
_cell.length_b   1.000
_cell.length_c   1.000
_cell.angle_alpha   90.00
_cell.angle_beta   90.00
_cell.angle_gamma   90.00
#
_symmetry.space_group_name_H-M   'P 1'
#
loop_
_entity.id
_entity.type
_entity.pdbx_description
1 polymer ?
#
loop_
_entity_poly.entity_id
_entity_poly.type
_entity_poly.pdbx_seq_one_letter_code
_entity_poly.pdbx_strand_id
1 'polypeptide(L)'
;MKRARGKKQTQVEPTRARRWGAALVMVAGLSSLTGCSFFKGLTNPDVAWAMSEPTPMAVVIRRTELATGIADQVDRIMADMPVDEAAEKALALKLGDAEKRLDEAASAPVYGGQPLRVVPAEAWLPTLAAVCAEDGGNDTLVGMLDGEVEDQLAVVLAQAAEIAKLDAQIDEAETARDADGASESAVAAAETKIAKLEEKRDQLEESFAPKREALVTAVREAAGKAPAKAKQRMTPIVLNLLEAVEDARIAGEAAILRYPMALPGITTDLQQAATRFVADVIEEQTGHRPSMKGIAPDVSLEGTDVKLGLNGVPAEALGDLALDDLIAEVTERLERYAGRTFTLIADAEATADRLAFQTDLLEAWRDGLEAKAEGTEGVIDITDVEVMAKAEAAGPKKDAAKEAKSLGKRSLSGLTVTTCGTADAPKVATVDEPPKQQPAKAKPAPRAKGPAATASAKSQKPAKKESEWIDLPKAGGGDGPMLERP
;
A
#
# COMPACT_ATOMS: atom_id res chain seq x y z
N MET A 1 27.78 -68.19 -10.44
CA MET A 1 27.50 -67.78 -9.03
C MET A 1 27.65 -66.27 -8.93
N LYS A 2 26.53 -65.53 -8.85
CA LYS A 2 26.49 -64.06 -8.73
C LYS A 2 26.57 -63.68 -7.24
N ARG A 3 27.50 -62.79 -6.86
CA ARG A 3 27.51 -62.15 -5.53
C ARG A 3 26.92 -60.74 -5.65
N ALA A 4 25.87 -60.49 -4.87
CA ALA A 4 25.18 -59.21 -4.76
C ALA A 4 25.99 -58.22 -3.90
N ARG A 5 26.06 -56.96 -4.35
CA ARG A 5 26.52 -55.82 -3.54
C ARG A 5 25.29 -55.12 -2.97
N GLY A 6 25.14 -55.16 -1.64
CA GLY A 6 24.19 -54.31 -0.92
C GLY A 6 24.76 -52.90 -0.77
N LYS A 7 24.06 -51.89 -1.28
CA LYS A 7 24.29 -50.47 -0.94
C LYS A 7 23.54 -50.16 0.35
N LYS A 8 24.25 -49.67 1.37
CA LYS A 8 23.63 -49.04 2.55
C LYS A 8 23.06 -47.70 2.12
N GLN A 9 21.78 -47.50 2.43
CA GLN A 9 21.05 -46.27 2.22
C GLN A 9 21.17 -45.47 3.52
N THR A 10 22.00 -44.44 3.53
CA THR A 10 22.03 -43.43 4.60
C THR A 10 20.82 -42.53 4.41
N GLN A 11 19.88 -42.57 5.35
CA GLN A 11 18.85 -41.55 5.46
C GLN A 11 19.53 -40.25 5.89
N VAL A 12 19.38 -39.22 5.05
CA VAL A 12 19.68 -37.83 5.41
C VAL A 12 18.36 -37.27 5.92
N GLU A 13 18.32 -36.84 7.19
CA GLU A 13 17.18 -36.11 7.73
C GLU A 13 16.96 -34.81 6.95
N PRO A 14 15.72 -34.43 6.63
CA PRO A 14 15.45 -33.14 6.03
C PRO A 14 15.66 -32.05 7.10
N THR A 15 16.75 -31.30 6.96
CA THR A 15 16.93 -30.01 7.60
C THR A 15 15.70 -29.15 7.37
N ARG A 16 15.12 -28.65 8.48
CA ARG A 16 14.03 -27.67 8.53
C ARG A 16 14.40 -26.42 7.73
N ALA A 17 14.15 -26.43 6.43
CA ALA A 17 14.12 -25.21 5.64
C ALA A 17 12.79 -24.50 5.94
N ARG A 18 12.80 -23.65 6.98
CA ARG A 18 11.71 -22.72 7.33
C ARG A 18 11.57 -21.73 6.17
N ARG A 19 10.62 -22.00 5.26
CA ARG A 19 10.15 -21.04 4.25
C ARG A 19 9.26 -20.02 4.97
N TRP A 20 9.86 -18.97 5.52
CA TRP A 20 9.14 -17.73 5.84
C TRP A 20 9.34 -16.80 4.65
N GLY A 21 8.26 -16.57 3.93
CA GLY A 21 8.20 -15.77 2.72
C GLY A 21 6.76 -15.37 2.52
N ALA A 22 6.18 -14.73 3.54
CA ALA A 22 4.84 -14.22 3.53
C ALA A 22 4.93 -12.73 3.85
N ALA A 23 4.62 -11.88 2.87
CA ALA A 23 4.40 -10.46 3.09
C ALA A 23 3.27 -10.32 4.10
N LEU A 24 3.58 -9.71 5.24
CA LEU A 24 2.74 -9.67 6.42
C LEU A 24 1.82 -8.45 6.35
N VAL A 25 0.61 -8.64 5.86
CA VAL A 25 -0.43 -7.62 5.96
C VAL A 25 -1.13 -7.82 7.31
N MET A 26 -0.71 -7.09 8.34
CA MET A 26 -1.55 -6.91 9.53
C MET A 26 -2.68 -5.94 9.16
N VAL A 27 -3.82 -6.46 8.74
CA VAL A 27 -5.07 -5.67 8.80
C VAL A 27 -5.47 -5.68 10.27
N ALA A 28 -5.55 -4.47 10.82
CA ALA A 28 -5.91 -4.26 12.21
C ALA A 28 -7.41 -4.45 12.39
N GLY A 29 -7.77 -5.14 13.47
CA GLY A 29 -9.14 -5.35 13.90
C GLY A 29 -9.92 -4.04 13.99
N LEU A 30 -10.99 -3.94 13.21
CA LEU A 30 -11.85 -2.77 13.02
C LEU A 30 -12.69 -2.38 14.27
N SER A 31 -12.31 -2.80 15.48
CA SER A 31 -13.12 -2.65 16.69
C SER A 31 -13.14 -1.24 17.32
N SER A 32 -12.69 -0.19 16.59
CA SER A 32 -12.98 1.21 16.97
C SER A 32 -13.00 2.21 15.80
N LEU A 33 -13.54 1.79 14.65
CA LEU A 33 -13.80 2.66 13.50
C LEU A 33 -14.54 3.95 13.92
N THR A 34 -13.97 5.09 13.53
CA THR A 34 -14.50 6.46 13.66
C THR A 34 -14.29 7.19 15.00
N GLY A 35 -13.04 7.35 15.44
CA GLY A 35 -12.77 8.43 16.39
C GLY A 35 -11.32 8.63 16.81
N CYS A 36 -10.69 7.62 17.40
CA CYS A 36 -9.52 7.88 18.22
C CYS A 36 -8.27 8.32 17.42
N SER A 37 -8.04 7.77 16.23
CA SER A 37 -6.83 8.08 15.44
C SER A 37 -6.87 9.47 14.81
N PHE A 38 -8.04 9.92 14.32
CA PHE A 38 -8.20 11.29 13.83
C PHE A 38 -7.99 12.33 14.94
N PHE A 39 -8.50 12.07 16.15
CA PHE A 39 -8.25 12.96 17.29
C PHE A 39 -6.79 12.94 17.75
N LYS A 40 -6.10 11.79 17.70
CA LYS A 40 -4.66 11.71 18.00
C LYS A 40 -3.85 12.61 17.07
N GLY A 41 -4.11 12.56 15.77
CA GLY A 41 -3.44 13.43 14.79
C GLY A 41 -3.67 14.92 15.03
N LEU A 42 -4.88 15.33 15.44
CA LEU A 42 -5.18 16.72 15.80
C LEU A 42 -4.44 17.18 17.07
N THR A 43 -4.13 16.25 17.98
CA THR A 43 -3.41 16.55 19.22
C THR A 43 -1.90 16.34 19.12
N ASN A 44 -1.41 15.75 18.03
CA ASN A 44 0.01 15.50 17.85
C ASN A 44 0.69 16.79 17.32
N PRO A 45 1.54 17.46 18.14
CA PRO A 45 2.25 18.66 17.70
C PRO A 45 3.19 18.39 16.52
N ASP A 46 3.68 17.16 16.36
CA ASP A 46 4.67 16.78 15.35
C ASP A 46 4.09 16.74 13.93
N VAL A 47 2.76 16.79 13.79
CA VAL A 47 2.07 16.90 12.48
C VAL A 47 1.33 18.23 12.31
N ALA A 48 1.44 19.16 13.27
CA ALA A 48 0.75 20.45 13.22
C ALA A 48 1.12 21.26 11.96
N TRP A 49 2.35 21.09 11.46
CA TRP A 49 2.82 21.72 10.22
C TRP A 49 1.99 21.31 9.00
N ALA A 50 1.41 20.10 8.97
CA ALA A 50 0.66 19.63 7.82
C ALA A 50 -0.59 20.51 7.56
N MET A 51 -1.18 21.09 8.61
CA MET A 51 -2.40 21.91 8.50
C MET A 51 -2.22 23.15 7.63
N SER A 52 -1.01 23.70 7.52
CA SER A 52 -0.71 24.90 6.74
C SER A 52 -0.24 24.62 5.32
N GLU A 53 -0.01 23.36 4.96
CA GLU A 53 0.45 22.99 3.62
C GLU A 53 -0.69 22.93 2.59
N PRO A 54 -0.38 22.91 1.29
CA PRO A 54 -1.31 22.45 0.27
C PRO A 54 -1.68 20.95 0.39
N THR A 55 -2.82 20.53 -0.20
CA THR A 55 -3.36 19.15 -0.14
C THR A 55 -3.58 18.49 -1.50
N PRO A 56 -2.54 18.24 -2.30
CA PRO A 56 -2.70 17.29 -3.40
C PRO A 56 -2.95 15.90 -2.82
N MET A 57 -3.98 15.20 -3.31
CA MET A 57 -4.30 13.83 -2.87
C MET A 57 -3.13 12.89 -3.16
N ALA A 58 -2.38 13.15 -4.23
CA ALA A 58 -1.21 12.37 -4.57
C ALA A 58 -0.12 12.37 -3.47
N VAL A 59 0.04 13.47 -2.72
CA VAL A 59 0.97 13.52 -1.57
C VAL A 59 0.37 12.84 -0.34
N VAL A 60 -0.94 12.93 -0.14
CA VAL A 60 -1.63 12.19 0.93
C VAL A 60 -1.41 10.68 0.74
N ILE A 61 -1.68 10.17 -0.47
CA ILE A 61 -1.43 8.76 -0.82
C ILE A 61 0.05 8.42 -0.67
N ARG A 62 0.96 9.29 -1.13
CA ARG A 62 2.41 9.06 -0.99
C ARG A 62 2.84 8.87 0.45
N ARG A 63 2.38 9.71 1.36
CA ARG A 63 2.70 9.64 2.78
C ARG A 63 2.17 8.34 3.42
N THR A 64 0.96 7.92 3.05
CA THR A 64 0.44 6.61 3.46
C THR A 64 1.28 5.46 2.88
N GLU A 65 1.64 5.50 1.59
CA GLU A 65 2.49 4.47 0.98
C GLU A 65 3.90 4.40 1.59
N LEU A 66 4.49 5.55 1.97
CA LEU A 66 5.77 5.59 2.70
C LEU A 66 5.64 4.90 4.05
N ALA A 67 4.58 5.22 4.81
CA ALA A 67 4.34 4.62 6.11
C ALA A 67 4.17 3.10 6.01
N THR A 68 3.33 2.64 5.07
CA THR A 68 3.11 1.21 4.83
C THR A 68 4.41 0.52 4.38
N GLY A 69 5.14 1.14 3.44
CA GLY A 69 6.39 0.60 2.93
C GLY A 69 7.47 0.49 4.01
N ILE A 70 7.59 1.47 4.91
CA ILE A 70 8.51 1.40 6.04
C ILE A 70 8.10 0.28 6.99
N ALA A 71 6.81 0.19 7.34
CA ALA A 71 6.32 -0.91 8.18
C ALA A 71 6.66 -2.29 7.57
N ASP A 72 6.51 -2.45 6.25
CA ASP A 72 6.91 -3.67 5.53
C ASP A 72 8.42 -3.95 5.63
N GLN A 73 9.25 -2.93 5.45
CA GLN A 73 10.70 -3.11 5.54
C GLN A 73 11.16 -3.39 6.97
N VAL A 74 10.54 -2.78 7.98
CA VAL A 74 10.86 -3.02 9.39
C VAL A 74 10.54 -4.47 9.77
N ASP A 75 9.37 -5.00 9.38
CA ASP A 75 9.04 -6.41 9.61
C ASP A 75 10.04 -7.35 8.93
N ARG A 76 10.38 -7.08 7.67
CA ARG A 76 11.38 -7.84 6.92
C ARG A 76 12.74 -7.81 7.61
N ILE A 77 13.17 -6.64 8.09
CA ILE A 77 14.47 -6.49 8.75
C ILE A 77 14.49 -7.21 10.10
N MET A 78 13.42 -7.13 10.88
CA MET A 78 13.33 -7.84 12.15
C MET A 78 13.32 -9.37 11.98
N ALA A 79 12.54 -9.86 11.01
CA ALA A 79 12.29 -11.29 10.86
C ALA A 79 13.34 -12.01 10.00
N ASP A 80 13.76 -11.40 8.89
CA ASP A 80 14.44 -12.13 7.80
C ASP A 80 15.89 -11.68 7.57
N MET A 81 16.28 -10.50 8.06
CA MET A 81 17.59 -9.94 7.76
C MET A 81 18.66 -10.40 8.75
N PRO A 82 19.78 -10.98 8.26
CA PRO A 82 20.93 -11.25 9.09
C PRO A 82 21.47 -9.96 9.71
N VAL A 83 21.77 -10.01 11.00
CA VAL A 83 22.48 -8.94 11.71
C VAL A 83 23.96 -9.11 11.40
N ASP A 84 24.39 -8.56 10.28
CA ASP A 84 25.77 -8.48 9.84
C ASP A 84 26.32 -7.05 9.76
N GLU A 85 27.63 -6.93 9.51
CA GLU A 85 28.28 -5.62 9.36
C GLU A 85 27.76 -4.86 8.13
N ALA A 86 27.25 -5.57 7.12
CA ALA A 86 26.66 -4.95 5.93
C ALA A 86 25.30 -4.35 6.26
N ALA A 87 24.45 -5.06 7.01
CA ALA A 87 23.16 -4.56 7.50
C ALA A 87 23.36 -3.34 8.42
N GLU A 88 24.32 -3.40 9.35
CA GLU A 88 24.68 -2.27 10.23
C GLU A 88 25.06 -1.03 9.41
N LYS A 89 25.94 -1.19 8.41
CA LYS A 89 26.36 -0.08 7.54
C LYS A 89 25.25 0.44 6.64
N ALA A 90 24.38 -0.44 6.15
CA ALA A 90 23.28 -0.07 5.27
C ALA A 90 22.19 0.71 6.02
N LEU A 91 21.99 0.39 7.31
CA LEU A 91 21.03 1.08 8.18
C LEU A 91 21.58 2.34 8.84
N ALA A 92 22.91 2.50 8.90
CA ALA A 92 23.57 3.70 9.38
C ALA A 92 23.44 4.87 8.40
N LEU A 93 22.22 5.38 8.25
CA LEU A 93 21.94 6.57 7.45
C LEU A 93 22.78 7.73 7.98
N LYS A 94 23.37 8.50 7.07
CA LYS A 94 24.12 9.72 7.41
C LYS A 94 23.29 10.93 7.04
N LEU A 95 23.41 12.01 7.81
CA LEU A 95 22.66 13.24 7.57
C LEU A 95 22.78 13.74 6.12
N GLY A 96 23.99 13.81 5.56
CA GLY A 96 24.18 14.24 4.18
C GLY A 96 23.58 13.29 3.13
N ASP A 97 23.50 11.99 3.43
CA ASP A 97 22.84 11.02 2.55
C ASP A 97 21.30 11.14 2.67
N ALA A 98 20.80 11.42 3.87
CA ALA A 98 19.38 11.71 4.12
C ALA A 98 18.94 12.98 3.37
N GLU A 99 19.65 14.09 3.54
CA GLU A 99 19.40 15.35 2.83
C GLU A 99 19.37 15.14 1.31
N LYS A 100 20.35 14.39 0.77
CA LYS A 100 20.39 14.07 -0.65
C LYS A 100 19.18 13.27 -1.11
N ARG A 101 18.75 12.27 -0.34
CA ARG A 101 17.55 11.46 -0.63
C ARG A 101 16.29 12.32 -0.58
N LEU A 102 16.19 13.23 0.39
CA LEU A 102 15.06 14.16 0.50
C LEU A 102 15.03 15.15 -0.67
N ASP A 103 16.17 15.67 -1.11
CA ASP A 103 16.29 16.52 -2.31
C ASP A 103 15.90 15.77 -3.60
N GLU A 104 16.28 14.49 -3.70
CA GLU A 104 15.88 13.60 -4.79
C GLU A 104 14.37 13.37 -4.77
N ALA A 105 13.79 13.09 -3.60
CA ALA A 105 12.34 12.95 -3.41
C ALA A 105 11.58 14.25 -3.72
N ALA A 106 12.12 15.42 -3.35
CA ALA A 106 11.57 16.74 -3.66
C ALA A 106 11.41 17.00 -5.16
N SER A 107 12.17 16.27 -5.99
CA SER A 107 12.11 16.35 -7.45
C SER A 107 11.06 15.40 -8.06
N ALA A 108 10.40 14.57 -7.25
CA ALA A 108 9.40 13.64 -7.74
C ALA A 108 8.16 14.39 -8.29
N PRO A 109 7.53 13.90 -9.38
CA PRO A 109 6.39 14.59 -10.00
C PRO A 109 5.22 14.90 -9.07
N VAL A 110 5.01 14.06 -8.06
CA VAL A 110 3.96 14.19 -7.03
C VAL A 110 4.10 15.44 -6.17
N TYR A 111 5.32 15.98 -6.03
CA TYR A 111 5.62 17.20 -5.30
C TYR A 111 5.68 18.44 -6.21
N GLY A 112 5.49 18.27 -7.51
CA GLY A 112 5.59 19.35 -8.48
C GLY A 112 4.47 20.39 -8.33
N GLY A 113 4.80 21.67 -8.57
CA GLY A 113 3.82 22.74 -8.71
C GLY A 113 3.45 23.46 -7.42
N GLN A 114 3.87 22.98 -6.24
CA GLN A 114 3.53 23.59 -4.95
C GLN A 114 4.67 23.44 -3.94
N PRO A 115 4.87 24.41 -3.02
CA PRO A 115 5.84 24.29 -1.93
C PRO A 115 5.30 23.30 -0.90
N LEU A 116 5.77 22.07 -0.96
CA LEU A 116 5.35 20.97 -0.09
C LEU A 116 6.55 20.42 0.67
N ARG A 117 6.39 20.12 1.97
CA ARG A 117 7.42 19.45 2.74
C ARG A 117 7.56 18.00 2.29
N VAL A 118 8.81 17.64 2.01
CA VAL A 118 9.24 16.26 1.88
C VAL A 118 9.46 15.72 3.28
N VAL A 119 8.76 14.63 3.61
CA VAL A 119 8.81 14.04 4.96
C VAL A 119 10.04 13.15 5.13
N PRO A 120 10.66 13.07 6.31
CA PRO A 120 11.84 12.23 6.56
C PRO A 120 11.69 10.76 6.15
N ALA A 121 10.46 10.21 6.22
CA ALA A 121 10.11 8.88 5.73
C ALA A 121 10.55 8.61 4.27
N GLU A 122 10.67 9.64 3.42
CA GLU A 122 11.19 9.53 2.06
C GLU A 122 12.67 9.10 1.99
N ALA A 123 13.47 9.44 3.01
CA ALA A 123 14.84 8.99 3.12
C ALA A 123 14.94 7.58 3.72
N TRP A 124 14.06 7.24 4.67
CA TRP A 124 14.07 5.95 5.34
C TRP A 124 13.67 4.81 4.42
N LEU A 125 12.55 4.91 3.70
CA LEU A 125 12.06 3.81 2.86
C LEU A 125 13.14 3.24 1.91
N PRO A 126 13.83 4.05 1.07
CA PRO A 126 14.87 3.52 0.19
C PRO A 126 16.13 3.08 0.95
N THR A 127 16.38 3.60 2.16
CA THR A 127 17.47 3.14 3.03
C THR A 127 17.20 1.73 3.53
N LEU A 128 16.01 1.50 4.10
CA LEU A 128 15.59 0.18 4.58
C LEU A 128 15.46 -0.84 3.44
N ALA A 129 14.94 -0.42 2.29
CA ALA A 129 14.78 -1.29 1.11
C ALA A 129 16.12 -1.76 0.53
N ALA A 130 17.20 -0.98 0.69
CA ALA A 130 18.54 -1.32 0.23
C ALA A 130 19.24 -2.39 1.10
N VAL A 131 18.70 -2.70 2.28
CA VAL A 131 19.28 -3.70 3.17
C VAL A 131 18.95 -5.11 2.65
N CYS A 132 19.93 -5.83 2.11
CA CYS A 132 19.74 -7.13 1.49
C CYS A 132 20.32 -8.27 2.32
N ALA A 133 19.57 -9.36 2.46
CA ALA A 133 20.09 -10.57 3.09
C ALA A 133 21.13 -11.19 2.15
N GLU A 134 22.36 -11.38 2.63
CA GLU A 134 23.28 -12.28 1.96
C GLU A 134 22.89 -13.73 2.30
N ASP A 135 22.86 -14.61 1.30
CA ASP A 135 22.45 -16.01 1.46
C ASP A 135 23.21 -16.69 2.61
N GLY A 136 22.48 -17.16 3.64
CA GLY A 136 23.00 -18.12 4.62
C GLY A 136 23.34 -17.62 6.02
N GLY A 137 22.94 -16.41 6.42
CA GLY A 137 23.01 -15.97 7.83
C GLY A 137 21.80 -16.43 8.65
N ASN A 138 22.01 -17.12 9.78
CA ASN A 138 20.92 -17.51 10.70
C ASN A 138 20.67 -16.49 11.84
N ASP A 139 21.50 -15.46 11.94
CA ASP A 139 21.47 -14.52 13.07
C ASP A 139 20.58 -13.31 12.74
N THR A 140 19.28 -13.52 12.53
CA THR A 140 18.33 -12.41 12.38
C THR A 140 18.21 -11.63 13.69
N LEU A 141 17.66 -10.42 13.67
CA LEU A 141 17.46 -9.64 14.91
C LEU A 141 16.75 -10.50 15.95
N VAL A 142 15.63 -11.11 15.57
CA VAL A 142 14.83 -11.96 16.45
C VAL A 142 15.59 -13.23 16.86
N GLY A 143 16.32 -13.83 15.91
CA GLY A 143 17.17 -15.00 16.18
C GLY A 143 18.30 -14.74 17.18
N MET A 144 18.77 -13.49 17.30
CA MET A 144 19.81 -13.11 18.27
C MET A 144 19.32 -13.01 19.72
N LEU A 145 18.01 -12.95 19.95
CA LEU A 145 17.42 -12.83 21.28
C LEU A 145 17.32 -14.18 21.98
N ASP A 146 16.36 -15.00 21.55
CA ASP A 146 16.13 -16.37 22.03
C ASP A 146 15.08 -17.04 21.13
N GLY A 147 15.11 -18.38 21.05
CA GLY A 147 14.14 -19.15 20.25
C GLY A 147 12.70 -19.01 20.74
N GLU A 148 12.47 -18.76 22.04
CA GLU A 148 11.12 -18.50 22.57
C GLU A 148 10.54 -17.19 22.02
N VAL A 149 11.35 -16.14 21.89
CA VAL A 149 10.92 -14.86 21.30
C VAL A 149 10.54 -15.06 19.83
N GLU A 150 11.33 -15.83 19.08
CA GLU A 150 11.02 -16.17 17.68
C GLU A 150 9.68 -16.90 17.57
N ASP A 151 9.43 -17.90 18.42
CA ASP A 151 8.19 -18.67 18.41
C ASP A 151 6.98 -17.81 18.85
N GLN A 152 7.14 -16.93 19.85
CA GLN A 152 6.08 -16.00 20.27
C GLN A 152 5.77 -14.97 19.17
N LEU A 153 6.80 -14.41 18.52
CA LEU A 153 6.61 -13.52 17.39
C LEU A 153 5.87 -14.24 16.25
N ALA A 154 6.27 -15.45 15.90
CA ALA A 154 5.59 -16.25 14.88
C ALA A 154 4.10 -16.48 15.20
N VAL A 155 3.75 -16.71 16.48
CA VAL A 155 2.35 -16.85 16.91
C VAL A 155 1.58 -15.54 16.76
N VAL A 156 2.15 -14.41 17.20
CA VAL A 156 1.52 -13.08 17.07
C VAL A 156 1.31 -12.73 15.60
N LEU A 157 2.35 -12.91 14.76
CA LEU A 157 2.27 -12.65 13.33
C LEU A 157 1.23 -13.53 12.62
N ALA A 158 1.17 -14.82 12.94
CA ALA A 158 0.17 -15.73 12.37
C ALA A 158 -1.26 -15.34 12.77
N GLN A 159 -1.45 -14.87 14.00
CA GLN A 159 -2.77 -14.43 14.48
C GLN A 159 -3.20 -13.11 13.83
N ALA A 160 -2.28 -12.15 13.68
CA ALA A 160 -2.55 -10.92 12.94
C ALA A 160 -2.93 -11.20 11.48
N ALA A 161 -2.24 -12.13 10.81
CA ALA A 161 -2.58 -12.54 9.44
C ALA A 161 -3.96 -13.21 9.33
N GLU A 162 -4.38 -14.00 10.34
CA GLU A 162 -5.72 -14.60 10.33
C GLU A 162 -6.82 -13.58 10.62
N ILE A 163 -6.61 -12.63 11.54
CA ILE A 163 -7.51 -11.48 11.76
C ILE A 163 -7.69 -10.73 10.43
N ALA A 164 -6.58 -10.45 9.75
CA ALA A 164 -6.61 -9.72 8.50
C ALA A 164 -7.37 -10.40 7.37
N LYS A 165 -7.23 -11.72 7.31
CA LYS A 165 -7.99 -12.55 6.38
C LYS A 165 -9.48 -12.59 6.72
N LEU A 166 -9.85 -12.51 8.00
CA LEU A 166 -11.26 -12.41 8.40
C LEU A 166 -11.84 -11.06 8.02
N ASP A 167 -11.12 -9.96 8.22
CA ASP A 167 -11.54 -8.62 7.81
C ASP A 167 -11.77 -8.55 6.30
N ALA A 168 -10.82 -9.05 5.49
CA ALA A 168 -11.00 -9.12 4.03
C ALA A 168 -12.24 -9.95 3.60
N GLN A 169 -12.58 -11.01 4.35
CA GLN A 169 -13.78 -11.82 4.08
C GLN A 169 -15.07 -11.13 4.53
N ILE A 170 -14.99 -10.27 5.56
CA ILE A 170 -16.08 -9.41 6.01
C ILE A 170 -16.33 -8.38 4.91
N ASP A 171 -15.32 -7.64 4.48
CA ASP A 171 -15.41 -6.62 3.42
C ASP A 171 -15.98 -7.19 2.10
N GLU A 172 -15.54 -8.38 1.70
CA GLU A 172 -16.09 -9.08 0.53
C GLU A 172 -17.58 -9.39 0.71
N ALA A 173 -17.98 -9.82 1.92
CA ALA A 173 -19.37 -10.11 2.23
C ALA A 173 -20.23 -8.84 2.32
N GLU A 174 -19.68 -7.73 2.83
CA GLU A 174 -20.32 -6.42 2.83
C GLU A 174 -20.53 -5.89 1.41
N THR A 175 -19.50 -6.00 0.56
CA THR A 175 -19.60 -5.65 -0.86
C THR A 175 -20.69 -6.46 -1.56
N ALA A 176 -20.78 -7.77 -1.27
CA ALA A 176 -21.82 -8.63 -1.83
C ALA A 176 -23.23 -8.30 -1.28
N ARG A 177 -23.33 -7.87 -0.01
CA ARG A 177 -24.56 -7.39 0.63
C ARG A 177 -25.06 -6.10 -0.04
N ASP A 178 -24.14 -5.19 -0.33
CA ASP A 178 -24.42 -3.84 -0.81
C ASP A 178 -24.43 -3.72 -2.35
N ALA A 179 -24.27 -4.85 -3.06
CA ALA A 179 -24.28 -4.89 -4.52
C ALA A 179 -25.64 -4.50 -5.12
N ASP A 180 -25.62 -3.61 -6.10
CA ASP A 180 -26.82 -3.19 -6.84
C ASP A 180 -27.55 -4.40 -7.45
N GLY A 181 -28.83 -4.55 -7.10
CA GLY A 181 -29.67 -5.65 -7.59
C GLY A 181 -29.52 -6.96 -6.83
N ALA A 182 -28.85 -6.97 -5.67
CA ALA A 182 -28.83 -8.12 -4.77
C ALA A 182 -30.25 -8.54 -4.35
N SER A 183 -30.54 -9.85 -4.42
CA SER A 183 -31.83 -10.39 -3.95
C SER A 183 -31.90 -10.39 -2.42
N GLU A 184 -33.10 -10.31 -1.82
CA GLU A 184 -33.30 -10.39 -0.37
C GLU A 184 -32.64 -11.65 0.25
N SER A 185 -32.68 -12.79 -0.44
CA SER A 185 -32.04 -14.02 0.02
C SER A 185 -30.51 -13.93 -0.02
N ALA A 186 -29.92 -13.15 -0.94
CA ALA A 186 -28.48 -12.96 -1.02
C ALA A 186 -28.01 -12.01 0.10
N VAL A 187 -28.76 -10.93 0.34
CA VAL A 187 -28.53 -9.99 1.45
C VAL A 187 -28.55 -10.72 2.80
N ALA A 188 -29.60 -11.51 3.08
CA ALA A 188 -29.70 -12.26 4.33
C ALA A 188 -28.58 -13.32 4.51
N ALA A 189 -28.12 -13.92 3.41
CA ALA A 189 -27.00 -14.86 3.43
C ALA A 189 -25.68 -14.13 3.72
N ALA A 190 -25.47 -12.93 3.16
CA ALA A 190 -24.30 -12.10 3.42
C ALA A 190 -24.27 -11.62 4.88
N GLU A 191 -25.37 -11.11 5.43
CA GLU A 191 -25.49 -10.73 6.85
C GLU A 191 -25.15 -11.88 7.80
N THR A 192 -25.65 -13.09 7.50
CA THR A 192 -25.32 -14.29 8.29
C THR A 192 -23.84 -14.67 8.19
N LYS A 193 -23.20 -14.46 7.03
CA LYS A 193 -21.76 -14.69 6.84
C LYS A 193 -20.95 -13.68 7.64
N ILE A 194 -21.30 -12.40 7.55
CA ILE A 194 -20.64 -11.28 8.27
C ILE A 194 -20.64 -11.55 9.77
N ALA A 195 -21.82 -11.77 10.37
CA ALA A 195 -21.93 -12.00 11.82
C ALA A 195 -21.05 -13.16 12.34
N LYS A 196 -20.92 -14.24 11.54
CA LYS A 196 -20.06 -15.39 11.89
C LYS A 196 -18.57 -15.09 11.74
N LEU A 197 -18.20 -14.24 10.81
CA LEU A 197 -16.81 -13.83 10.62
C LEU A 197 -16.39 -12.86 11.71
N GLU A 198 -17.25 -11.89 12.04
CA GLU A 198 -17.05 -10.96 13.16
C GLU A 198 -16.90 -11.71 14.48
N GLU A 199 -17.77 -12.69 14.79
CA GLU A 199 -17.65 -13.49 16.01
C GLU A 199 -16.28 -14.20 16.11
N LYS A 200 -15.76 -14.74 15.00
CA LYS A 200 -14.43 -15.37 14.97
C LYS A 200 -13.31 -14.36 15.11
N ARG A 201 -13.44 -13.20 14.47
CA ARG A 201 -12.47 -12.12 14.55
C ARG A 201 -12.36 -11.64 15.99
N ASP A 202 -13.49 -11.37 16.64
CA ASP A 202 -13.55 -10.90 18.02
C ASP A 202 -12.93 -11.92 18.99
N GLN A 203 -13.19 -13.22 18.80
CA GLN A 203 -12.53 -14.29 19.58
C GLN A 203 -11.01 -14.32 19.38
N LEU A 204 -10.53 -14.09 18.16
CA LEU A 204 -9.10 -13.98 17.90
C LEU A 204 -8.53 -12.71 18.54
N GLU A 205 -9.17 -11.56 18.40
CA GLU A 205 -8.75 -10.28 18.99
C GLU A 205 -8.64 -10.37 20.52
N GLU A 206 -9.60 -11.01 21.20
CA GLU A 206 -9.59 -11.17 22.66
C GLU A 206 -8.32 -11.89 23.15
N SER A 207 -7.85 -12.88 22.40
CA SER A 207 -6.61 -13.61 22.73
C SER A 207 -5.33 -12.95 22.18
N PHE A 208 -5.46 -11.89 21.38
CA PHE A 208 -4.34 -11.28 20.66
C PHE A 208 -3.55 -10.30 21.53
N ALA A 209 -4.24 -9.36 22.17
CA ALA A 209 -3.62 -8.36 23.05
C ALA A 209 -2.71 -8.96 24.15
N PRO A 210 -3.12 -9.97 24.94
CA PRO A 210 -2.24 -10.55 25.95
C PRO A 210 -1.00 -11.24 25.36
N LYS A 211 -1.07 -11.77 24.13
CA LYS A 211 0.09 -12.36 23.45
C LYS A 211 1.07 -11.29 22.96
N ARG A 212 0.55 -10.15 22.47
CA ARG A 212 1.39 -8.99 22.12
C ARG A 212 2.15 -8.48 23.35
N GLU A 213 1.46 -8.28 24.47
CA GLU A 213 2.08 -7.82 25.72
C GLU A 213 3.13 -8.81 26.26
N ALA A 214 2.83 -10.11 26.20
CA ALA A 214 3.77 -11.17 26.57
C ALA A 214 5.03 -11.14 25.69
N LEU A 215 4.86 -10.98 24.38
CA LEU A 215 5.97 -10.87 23.43
C LEU A 215 6.83 -9.63 23.70
N VAL A 216 6.22 -8.45 23.88
CA VAL A 216 6.94 -7.21 24.22
C VAL A 216 7.77 -7.40 25.49
N THR A 217 7.21 -8.06 26.50
CA THR A 217 7.93 -8.40 27.73
C THR A 217 9.09 -9.37 27.47
N ALA A 218 8.86 -10.42 26.68
CA ALA A 218 9.87 -11.41 26.33
C ALA A 218 11.04 -10.80 25.53
N VAL A 219 10.74 -9.91 24.57
CA VAL A 219 11.74 -9.15 23.81
C VAL A 219 12.62 -8.33 24.74
N ARG A 220 12.02 -7.55 25.65
CA ARG A 220 12.77 -6.74 26.63
C ARG A 220 13.70 -7.60 27.47
N GLU A 221 13.19 -8.70 28.02
CA GLU A 221 13.98 -9.60 28.86
C GLU A 221 15.12 -10.28 28.10
N ALA A 222 14.84 -10.78 26.90
CA ALA A 222 15.84 -11.46 26.08
C ALA A 222 16.94 -10.49 25.62
N ALA A 223 16.57 -9.27 25.23
CA ALA A 223 17.54 -8.21 24.91
C ALA A 223 18.41 -7.85 26.12
N GLY A 224 17.83 -7.84 27.33
CA GLY A 224 18.53 -7.71 28.61
C GLY A 224 19.60 -8.77 28.83
N LYS A 225 19.33 -10.01 28.41
CA LYS A 225 20.19 -11.19 28.60
C LYS A 225 21.18 -11.41 27.44
N ALA A 226 21.03 -10.69 26.34
CA ALA A 226 21.86 -10.86 25.16
C ALA A 226 23.37 -10.63 25.45
N PRO A 227 24.29 -11.40 24.84
CA PRO A 227 25.73 -11.19 25.00
C PRO A 227 26.18 -9.79 24.57
N ALA A 228 27.21 -9.23 25.22
CA ALA A 228 27.69 -7.86 24.95
C ALA A 228 27.97 -7.58 23.47
N LYS A 229 28.58 -8.54 22.75
CA LYS A 229 28.82 -8.43 21.30
C LYS A 229 27.52 -8.37 20.49
N ALA A 230 26.50 -9.12 20.89
CA ALA A 230 25.20 -9.07 20.24
C ALA A 230 24.52 -7.72 20.52
N LYS A 231 24.56 -7.25 21.77
CA LYS A 231 24.04 -5.91 22.14
C LYS A 231 24.66 -4.81 21.29
N GLN A 232 26.00 -4.78 21.21
CA GLN A 232 26.74 -3.78 20.43
C GLN A 232 26.27 -3.72 18.96
N ARG A 233 25.94 -4.86 18.35
CA ARG A 233 25.49 -4.94 16.95
C ARG A 233 24.01 -4.58 16.78
N MET A 234 23.18 -5.00 17.72
CA MET A 234 21.73 -4.74 17.66
C MET A 234 21.42 -3.27 17.96
N THR A 235 22.16 -2.61 18.86
CA THR A 235 21.89 -1.25 19.32
C THR A 235 21.68 -0.23 18.18
N PRO A 236 22.62 -0.01 17.24
CA PRO A 236 22.42 0.97 16.18
C PRO A 236 21.28 0.61 15.23
N ILE A 237 21.06 -0.69 14.99
CA ILE A 237 19.97 -1.18 14.14
C ILE A 237 18.61 -0.87 14.75
N VAL A 238 18.41 -1.25 16.02
CA VAL A 238 17.14 -1.02 16.74
C VAL A 238 16.82 0.47 16.82
N LEU A 239 17.83 1.30 17.10
CA LEU A 239 17.64 2.75 17.17
C LEU A 239 17.25 3.34 15.81
N ASN A 240 17.92 2.98 14.72
CA ASN A 240 17.55 3.47 13.39
C ASN A 240 16.17 2.96 12.92
N LEU A 241 15.79 1.73 13.28
CA LEU A 241 14.43 1.24 12.99
C LEU A 241 13.38 2.02 13.79
N LEU A 242 13.66 2.40 15.04
CA LEU A 242 12.75 3.26 15.83
C LEU A 242 12.54 4.62 15.17
N GLU A 243 13.62 5.29 14.76
CA GLU A 243 13.53 6.58 14.05
C GLU A 243 12.72 6.45 12.75
N ALA A 244 12.98 5.38 11.98
CA ALA A 244 12.23 5.13 10.74
C ALA A 244 10.73 4.89 10.98
N VAL A 245 10.36 4.12 12.02
CA VAL A 245 8.97 3.86 12.40
C VAL A 245 8.28 5.14 12.88
N GLU A 246 8.99 5.99 13.63
CA GLU A 246 8.44 7.25 14.11
C GLU A 246 8.20 8.25 12.97
N ASP A 247 9.17 8.42 12.06
CA ASP A 247 9.01 9.24 10.86
C ASP A 247 7.89 8.73 9.95
N ALA A 248 7.72 7.40 9.85
CA ALA A 248 6.62 6.77 9.14
C ALA A 248 5.26 7.07 9.80
N ARG A 249 5.18 7.04 11.14
CA ARG A 249 3.98 7.39 11.90
C ARG A 249 3.59 8.84 11.67
N ILE A 250 4.54 9.77 11.76
CA ILE A 250 4.34 11.20 11.49
C ILE A 250 3.83 11.40 10.05
N ALA A 251 4.42 10.71 9.06
CA ALA A 251 3.97 10.78 7.68
C ALA A 251 2.51 10.28 7.52
N GLY A 252 2.19 9.12 8.09
CA GLY A 252 0.84 8.53 8.04
C GLY A 252 -0.22 9.41 8.72
N GLU A 253 0.08 9.95 9.89
CA GLU A 253 -0.81 10.86 10.61
C GLU A 253 -1.02 12.18 9.85
N ALA A 254 0.05 12.74 9.26
CA ALA A 254 -0.06 13.89 8.37
C ALA A 254 -0.94 13.58 7.15
N ALA A 255 -0.91 12.35 6.61
CA ALA A 255 -1.80 11.94 5.52
C ALA A 255 -3.28 11.91 5.98
N ILE A 256 -3.57 11.24 7.10
CA ILE A 256 -4.93 11.14 7.65
C ILE A 256 -5.52 12.52 7.94
N LEU A 257 -4.73 13.41 8.56
CA LEU A 257 -5.14 14.77 8.89
C LEU A 257 -5.48 15.59 7.63
N ARG A 258 -4.77 15.33 6.53
CA ARG A 258 -4.90 16.06 5.26
C ARG A 258 -5.92 15.47 4.31
N TYR A 259 -6.26 14.20 4.45
CA TYR A 259 -7.19 13.50 3.57
C TYR A 259 -8.54 14.22 3.37
N PRO A 260 -9.26 14.67 4.41
CA PRO A 260 -10.53 15.38 4.22
C PRO A 260 -10.40 16.68 3.40
N MET A 261 -9.25 17.35 3.47
CA MET A 261 -8.97 18.59 2.75
C MET A 261 -8.51 18.33 1.30
N ALA A 262 -8.01 17.14 0.99
CA ALA A 262 -7.64 16.75 -0.37
C ALA A 262 -8.83 16.23 -1.19
N LEU A 263 -9.83 15.63 -0.53
CA LEU A 263 -10.99 15.00 -1.19
C LEU A 263 -11.73 15.90 -2.20
N PRO A 264 -12.02 17.19 -1.92
CA PRO A 264 -12.70 18.05 -2.89
C PRO A 264 -11.92 18.24 -4.20
N GLY A 265 -10.61 18.01 -4.20
CA GLY A 265 -9.72 18.14 -5.35
C GLY A 265 -9.51 16.86 -6.16
N ILE A 266 -10.17 15.75 -5.81
CA ILE A 266 -9.89 14.41 -6.38
C ILE A 266 -9.98 14.36 -7.91
N THR A 267 -10.94 15.05 -8.54
CA THR A 267 -11.06 15.06 -10.01
C THR A 267 -9.86 15.72 -10.68
N THR A 268 -9.41 16.86 -10.15
CA THR A 268 -8.21 17.55 -10.64
C THR A 268 -6.97 16.69 -10.42
N ASP A 269 -6.90 16.04 -9.26
CA ASP A 269 -5.79 15.17 -8.89
C ASP A 269 -5.73 13.92 -9.78
N LEU A 270 -6.86 13.31 -10.14
CA LEU A 270 -6.95 12.21 -11.10
C LEU A 270 -6.44 12.60 -12.50
N GLN A 271 -6.72 13.83 -12.97
CA GLN A 271 -6.18 14.32 -14.24
C GLN A 271 -4.65 14.50 -14.18
N GLN A 272 -4.13 14.98 -13.05
CA GLN A 272 -2.68 15.09 -12.81
C GLN A 272 -2.03 13.70 -12.72
N ALA A 273 -2.66 12.77 -11.99
CA ALA A 273 -2.24 11.39 -11.87
C ALA A 273 -2.22 10.68 -13.23
N ALA A 274 -3.24 10.90 -14.08
CA ALA A 274 -3.28 10.34 -15.44
C ALA A 274 -2.08 10.80 -16.28
N THR A 275 -1.74 12.09 -16.20
CA THR A 275 -0.56 12.64 -16.87
C THR A 275 0.71 11.97 -16.36
N ARG A 276 0.87 11.84 -15.04
CA ARG A 276 2.01 11.13 -14.44
C ARG A 276 2.07 9.67 -14.87
N PHE A 277 0.95 8.94 -14.84
CA PHE A 277 0.89 7.52 -15.18
C PHE A 277 1.17 7.26 -16.66
N VAL A 278 0.72 8.11 -17.58
CA VAL A 278 1.14 8.03 -18.99
C VAL A 278 2.66 8.11 -19.10
N ALA A 279 3.27 9.08 -18.42
CA ALA A 279 4.72 9.24 -18.43
C ALA A 279 5.44 8.02 -17.82
N ASP A 280 4.92 7.49 -16.71
CA ASP A 280 5.46 6.33 -16.01
C ASP A 280 5.39 5.07 -16.87
N VAL A 281 4.23 4.77 -17.46
CA VAL A 281 4.06 3.58 -18.32
C VAL A 281 4.96 3.66 -19.55
N ILE A 282 5.05 4.83 -20.20
CA ILE A 282 5.95 4.99 -21.35
C ILE A 282 7.41 4.83 -20.91
N GLU A 283 7.81 5.44 -19.79
CA GLU A 283 9.18 5.30 -19.27
C GLU A 283 9.52 3.85 -18.91
N GLU A 284 8.63 3.15 -18.22
CA GLU A 284 8.79 1.75 -17.81
C GLU A 284 8.92 0.81 -19.03
N GLN A 285 8.15 1.04 -20.09
CA GLN A 285 8.13 0.18 -21.27
C GLN A 285 9.24 0.51 -22.28
N THR A 286 9.57 1.79 -22.45
CA THR A 286 10.53 2.24 -23.48
C THR A 286 11.92 2.54 -22.91
N GLY A 287 12.04 2.77 -21.60
CA GLY A 287 13.22 3.30 -20.94
C GLY A 287 13.43 4.80 -21.12
N HIS A 288 12.46 5.53 -21.71
CA HIS A 288 12.54 6.96 -21.92
C HIS A 288 11.28 7.67 -21.45
N ARG A 289 11.42 8.61 -20.50
CA ARG A 289 10.30 9.44 -20.04
C ARG A 289 9.97 10.53 -21.06
N PRO A 290 8.75 10.56 -21.62
CA PRO A 290 8.38 11.55 -22.62
C PRO A 290 8.14 12.93 -21.97
N SER A 291 8.19 13.97 -22.80
CA SER A 291 7.68 15.28 -22.41
C SER A 291 6.16 15.22 -22.34
N MET A 292 5.60 15.59 -21.18
CA MET A 292 4.14 15.65 -20.99
C MET A 292 3.50 16.96 -21.50
N LYS A 293 4.30 17.86 -22.10
CA LYS A 293 3.81 19.12 -22.64
C LYS A 293 2.84 18.86 -23.80
N GLY A 294 1.60 19.30 -23.64
CA GLY A 294 0.54 19.17 -24.66
C GLY A 294 -0.28 17.89 -24.57
N ILE A 295 0.04 16.99 -23.64
CA ILE A 295 -0.83 15.86 -23.30
C ILE A 295 -1.89 16.39 -22.32
N ALA A 296 -3.15 16.18 -22.67
CA ALA A 296 -4.30 16.58 -21.85
C ALA A 296 -5.23 15.36 -21.71
N PRO A 297 -5.04 14.55 -20.65
CA PRO A 297 -5.94 13.45 -20.36
C PRO A 297 -7.33 13.99 -20.02
N ASP A 298 -8.35 13.43 -20.64
CA ASP A 298 -9.74 13.62 -20.24
C ASP A 298 -10.12 12.47 -19.31
N VAL A 299 -10.38 12.79 -18.05
CA VAL A 299 -10.67 11.79 -17.01
C VAL A 299 -12.04 12.09 -16.43
N SER A 300 -12.93 11.11 -16.46
CA SER A 300 -14.21 11.17 -15.74
C SER A 300 -14.34 9.96 -14.82
N LEU A 301 -14.96 10.19 -13.66
CA LEU A 301 -15.19 9.17 -12.64
C LEU A 301 -16.69 8.93 -12.50
N GLU A 302 -17.12 7.67 -12.64
CA GLU A 302 -18.47 7.20 -12.34
C GLU A 302 -18.37 6.17 -11.20
N GLY A 303 -18.54 6.62 -9.94
CA GLY A 303 -18.26 5.78 -8.78
C GLY A 303 -16.75 5.53 -8.63
N THR A 304 -16.31 4.28 -8.77
CA THR A 304 -14.88 3.90 -8.85
C THR A 304 -14.42 3.68 -10.29
N ASP A 305 -15.32 3.67 -11.26
CA ASP A 305 -15.01 3.38 -12.65
C ASP A 305 -14.43 4.63 -13.32
N VAL A 306 -13.23 4.48 -13.88
CA VAL A 306 -12.51 5.58 -14.54
C VAL A 306 -12.67 5.45 -16.05
N LYS A 307 -13.13 6.52 -16.70
CA LYS A 307 -13.03 6.67 -18.16
C LYS A 307 -11.88 7.61 -18.49
N LEU A 308 -11.00 7.15 -19.37
CA LEU A 308 -9.82 7.88 -19.82
C LEU A 308 -9.87 8.12 -21.33
N GLY A 309 -9.76 9.40 -21.72
CA GLY A 309 -9.40 9.82 -23.06
C GLY A 309 -7.97 10.36 -23.08
N LEU A 310 -7.10 9.84 -23.95
CA LEU A 310 -5.74 10.36 -24.14
C LEU A 310 -5.62 11.08 -25.48
N ASN A 311 -5.34 12.39 -25.42
CA ASN A 311 -5.05 13.21 -26.60
C ASN A 311 -3.62 13.75 -26.53
N GLY A 312 -2.97 13.85 -27.70
CA GLY A 312 -1.69 14.54 -27.84
C GLY A 312 -0.44 13.72 -27.47
N VAL A 313 -0.56 12.40 -27.30
CA VAL A 313 0.62 11.53 -27.13
C VAL A 313 1.35 11.38 -28.47
N PRO A 314 2.61 11.84 -28.60
CA PRO A 314 3.33 11.75 -29.87
C PRO A 314 3.70 10.29 -30.17
N ALA A 315 3.53 9.87 -31.43
CA ALA A 315 3.77 8.49 -31.84
C ALA A 315 5.23 8.06 -31.59
N GLU A 316 6.17 9.00 -31.69
CA GLU A 316 7.59 8.77 -31.45
C GLU A 316 7.90 8.46 -29.98
N ALA A 317 7.07 8.94 -29.04
CA ALA A 317 7.25 8.64 -27.62
C ALA A 317 6.79 7.22 -27.26
N LEU A 318 5.88 6.62 -28.04
CA LEU A 318 5.36 5.28 -27.78
C LEU A 318 6.36 4.19 -28.15
N GLY A 319 7.22 4.43 -29.15
CA GLY A 319 8.10 3.38 -29.68
C GLY A 319 7.28 2.20 -30.20
N ASP A 320 7.50 1.02 -29.62
CA ASP A 320 6.75 -0.21 -29.95
C ASP A 320 5.48 -0.41 -29.09
N LEU A 321 5.19 0.49 -28.15
CA LEU A 321 4.01 0.41 -27.28
C LEU A 321 2.73 0.74 -28.06
N ALA A 322 1.76 -0.17 -28.06
CA ALA A 322 0.46 0.11 -28.64
C ALA A 322 -0.30 1.14 -27.79
N LEU A 323 -0.98 2.09 -28.45
CA LEU A 323 -1.76 3.12 -27.75
C LEU A 323 -2.88 2.50 -26.89
N ASP A 324 -3.51 1.42 -27.37
CA ASP A 324 -4.57 0.74 -26.62
C ASP A 324 -4.03 0.07 -25.34
N ASP A 325 -2.81 -0.49 -25.39
CA ASP A 325 -2.16 -1.07 -24.21
C ASP A 325 -1.78 0.01 -23.19
N LEU A 326 -1.31 1.17 -23.68
CA LEU A 326 -1.05 2.34 -22.83
C LEU A 326 -2.35 2.82 -22.14
N ILE A 327 -3.45 2.97 -22.90
CA ILE A 327 -4.73 3.41 -22.34
C ILE A 327 -5.24 2.41 -21.31
N ALA A 328 -5.13 1.10 -21.58
CA ALA A 328 -5.57 0.06 -20.65
C ALA A 328 -4.78 0.10 -19.33
N GLU A 329 -3.45 0.12 -19.39
CA GLU A 329 -2.60 0.17 -18.18
C GLU A 329 -2.80 1.47 -17.40
N VAL A 330 -2.95 2.63 -18.07
CA VAL A 330 -3.18 3.91 -17.38
C VAL A 330 -4.57 3.94 -16.73
N THR A 331 -5.60 3.41 -17.41
CA THR A 331 -6.94 3.27 -16.82
C THR A 331 -6.90 2.39 -15.58
N GLU A 332 -6.24 1.23 -15.65
CA GLU A 332 -6.09 0.32 -14.50
C GLU A 332 -5.37 1.00 -13.31
N ARG A 333 -4.31 1.78 -13.58
CA ARG A 333 -3.63 2.56 -12.54
C ARG A 333 -4.52 3.65 -11.94
N LEU A 334 -5.35 4.32 -12.75
CA LEU A 334 -6.29 5.32 -12.25
C LEU A 334 -7.41 4.70 -11.41
N GLU A 335 -7.95 3.55 -11.82
CA GLU A 335 -8.93 2.81 -11.02
C GLU A 335 -8.33 2.39 -9.68
N ARG A 336 -7.11 1.85 -9.68
CA ARG A 336 -6.39 1.52 -8.45
C ARG A 336 -6.10 2.76 -7.59
N TYR A 337 -5.75 3.89 -8.20
CA TYR A 337 -5.53 5.15 -7.51
C TYR A 337 -6.81 5.71 -6.88
N ALA A 338 -7.92 5.69 -7.62
CA ALA A 338 -9.23 6.09 -7.12
C ALA A 338 -9.68 5.17 -5.98
N GLY A 339 -9.60 3.84 -6.17
CA GLY A 339 -9.87 2.85 -5.13
C GLY A 339 -9.05 3.08 -3.87
N ARG A 340 -7.72 3.24 -4.01
CA ARG A 340 -6.82 3.54 -2.89
C ARG A 340 -7.15 4.86 -2.20
N THR A 341 -7.64 5.85 -2.94
CA THR A 341 -8.10 7.11 -2.34
C THR A 341 -9.27 6.86 -1.40
N PHE A 342 -10.27 6.07 -1.82
CA PHE A 342 -11.44 5.78 -1.00
C PHE A 342 -11.16 4.85 0.17
N THR A 343 -10.20 3.93 0.06
CA THR A 343 -9.78 3.04 1.16
C THR A 343 -8.70 3.64 2.05
N LEU A 344 -8.21 4.85 1.76
CA LEU A 344 -7.01 5.43 2.38
C LEU A 344 -7.07 5.46 3.90
N ILE A 345 -8.20 5.82 4.49
CA ILE A 345 -8.34 5.92 5.95
C ILE A 345 -8.20 4.54 6.60
N ALA A 346 -8.88 3.52 6.06
CA ALA A 346 -8.78 2.15 6.58
C ALA A 346 -7.33 1.63 6.45
N ASP A 347 -6.71 1.88 5.30
CA ASP A 347 -5.31 1.50 5.05
C ASP A 347 -4.32 2.21 5.97
N ALA A 348 -4.55 3.49 6.24
CA ALA A 348 -3.71 4.29 7.11
C ALA A 348 -3.90 3.92 8.59
N GLU A 349 -5.11 3.57 9.02
CA GLU A 349 -5.39 3.04 10.36
C GLU A 349 -4.71 1.69 10.58
N ALA A 350 -4.86 0.74 9.65
CA ALA A 350 -4.16 -0.54 9.72
C ALA A 350 -2.62 -0.37 9.78
N THR A 351 -2.10 0.57 8.99
CA THR A 351 -0.67 0.91 9.01
C THR A 351 -0.24 1.54 10.34
N ALA A 352 -1.06 2.45 10.91
CA ALA A 352 -0.76 3.09 12.19
C ALA A 352 -0.72 2.10 13.35
N ASP A 353 -1.64 1.14 13.40
CA ASP A 353 -1.65 0.10 14.44
C ASP A 353 -0.44 -0.84 14.33
N ARG A 354 -0.03 -1.17 13.10
CA ARG A 354 1.19 -1.94 12.84
C ARG A 354 2.44 -1.17 13.26
N LEU A 355 2.56 0.10 12.90
CA LEU A 355 3.67 0.95 13.33
C LEU A 355 3.71 1.08 14.85
N ALA A 356 2.57 1.27 15.51
CA ALA A 356 2.51 1.31 16.97
C ALA A 356 3.01 0.00 17.61
N PHE A 357 2.65 -1.16 17.06
CA PHE A 357 3.17 -2.43 17.53
C PHE A 357 4.69 -2.58 17.30
N GLN A 358 5.20 -2.13 16.15
CA GLN A 358 6.63 -2.12 15.86
C GLN A 358 7.37 -1.20 16.84
N THR A 359 6.80 -0.04 17.18
CA THR A 359 7.30 0.83 18.25
C THR A 359 7.37 0.07 19.57
N ASP A 360 6.29 -0.57 20.03
CA ASP A 360 6.28 -1.31 21.30
C ASP A 360 7.39 -2.37 21.37
N LEU A 361 7.58 -3.13 20.27
CA LEU A 361 8.62 -4.16 20.18
C LEU A 361 10.03 -3.56 20.20
N LEU A 362 10.28 -2.56 19.36
CA LEU A 362 11.60 -1.94 19.24
C LEU A 362 11.97 -1.13 20.49
N GLU A 363 11.00 -0.53 21.18
CA GLU A 363 11.21 0.13 22.46
C GLU A 363 11.54 -0.88 23.56
N ALA A 364 10.80 -2.00 23.64
CA ALA A 364 11.16 -3.09 24.54
C ALA A 364 12.59 -3.59 24.27
N TRP A 365 12.98 -3.68 23.00
CA TRP A 365 14.33 -4.04 22.60
C TRP A 365 15.36 -3.00 23.06
N ARG A 366 15.14 -1.72 22.77
CA ARG A 366 15.98 -0.59 23.20
C ARG A 366 16.16 -0.60 24.71
N ASP A 367 15.07 -0.75 25.46
CA ASP A 367 15.06 -0.78 26.92
C ASP A 367 15.90 -1.96 27.45
N GLY A 368 15.73 -3.16 26.90
CA GLY A 368 16.50 -4.34 27.29
C GLY A 368 17.98 -4.25 26.92
N LEU A 369 18.31 -3.59 25.81
CA LEU A 369 19.69 -3.30 25.44
C LEU A 369 20.33 -2.20 26.31
N GLU A 370 19.53 -1.46 27.07
CA GLU A 370 19.94 -0.20 27.71
C GLU A 370 20.50 0.80 26.69
N ALA A 371 19.98 0.75 25.46
CA ALA A 371 20.44 1.55 24.33
C ALA A 371 20.04 3.02 24.49
N LYS A 372 20.95 3.92 24.10
CA LYS A 372 20.71 5.38 24.07
C LYS A 372 21.08 5.91 22.69
N ALA A 373 20.24 6.76 22.11
CA ALA A 373 20.56 7.42 20.85
C ALA A 373 21.81 8.31 20.99
N GLU A 374 21.89 9.08 22.07
CA GLU A 374 23.01 10.00 22.32
C GLU A 374 24.35 9.25 22.38
N GLY A 375 25.24 9.58 21.45
CA GLY A 375 26.60 9.02 21.38
C GLY A 375 26.70 7.64 20.71
N THR A 376 25.61 7.08 20.18
CA THR A 376 25.66 5.85 19.38
C THR A 376 26.05 6.16 17.94
N GLU A 377 27.16 5.57 17.47
CA GLU A 377 27.62 5.74 16.09
C GLU A 377 26.60 5.16 15.10
N GLY A 378 26.35 5.88 14.01
CA GLY A 378 25.44 5.44 12.95
C GLY A 378 23.96 5.65 13.25
N VAL A 379 23.60 6.21 14.40
CA VAL A 379 22.24 6.64 14.72
C VAL A 379 22.10 8.12 14.43
N ILE A 380 21.09 8.48 13.64
CA ILE A 380 20.78 9.87 13.32
C ILE A 380 19.29 10.15 13.54
N ASP A 381 19.00 11.35 14.00
CA ASP A 381 17.66 11.92 13.98
C ASP A 381 17.58 12.87 12.77
N ILE A 382 16.63 12.61 11.87
CA ILE A 382 16.37 13.42 10.67
C ILE A 382 15.00 14.11 10.71
N THR A 383 14.30 14.06 11.84
CA THR A 383 12.98 14.65 12.03
C THR A 383 12.98 16.15 11.73
N ASP A 384 14.06 16.83 12.11
CA ASP A 384 14.27 18.26 11.93
C ASP A 384 14.83 18.65 10.54
N VAL A 385 15.09 17.68 9.65
CA VAL A 385 15.58 17.99 8.30
C VAL A 385 14.42 18.50 7.45
N GLU A 386 14.40 19.81 7.20
CA GLU A 386 13.38 20.47 6.41
C GLU A 386 13.80 20.61 4.94
N VAL A 387 13.22 19.79 4.08
CA VAL A 387 13.32 19.94 2.61
C VAL A 387 11.97 20.30 2.04
N MET A 388 11.93 21.42 1.31
CA MET A 388 10.75 21.90 0.60
C MET A 388 10.90 21.63 -0.89
N ALA A 389 9.90 20.98 -1.48
CA ALA A 389 9.79 20.88 -2.92
C ALA A 389 9.66 22.27 -3.54
N LYS A 390 10.38 22.49 -4.65
CA LYS A 390 10.31 23.75 -5.40
C LYS A 390 9.07 23.73 -6.29
N ALA A 391 8.38 24.88 -6.38
CA ALA A 391 7.21 25.03 -7.22
C ALA A 391 7.48 24.73 -8.71
N GLU A 392 8.72 24.93 -9.18
CA GLU A 392 9.18 24.47 -10.48
C GLU A 392 9.94 23.14 -10.33
N ALA A 393 9.26 22.03 -10.60
CA ALA A 393 9.93 20.74 -10.72
C ALA A 393 10.91 20.82 -11.90
N ALA A 394 12.20 20.57 -11.64
CA ALA A 394 13.19 20.49 -12.70
C ALA A 394 12.79 19.36 -13.67
N GLY A 395 12.70 19.65 -14.96
CA GLY A 395 12.52 18.61 -15.98
C GLY A 395 13.60 17.51 -15.82
N PRO A 396 13.31 16.27 -16.28
CA PRO A 396 14.17 15.13 -16.01
C PRO A 396 15.63 15.43 -16.42
N LYS A 397 16.57 15.27 -15.48
CA LYS A 397 18.00 15.40 -15.76
C LYS A 397 18.38 14.31 -16.78
N LYS A 398 19.15 14.67 -17.81
CA LYS A 398 19.52 13.78 -18.94
C LYS A 398 20.18 12.46 -18.51
N ASP A 399 20.77 12.39 -17.32
CA ASP A 399 21.45 11.19 -16.82
C ASP A 399 20.51 10.16 -16.17
N ALA A 400 19.26 10.53 -15.84
CA ALA A 400 18.27 9.61 -15.23
C ALA A 400 17.76 8.51 -16.19
N ALA A 401 17.88 8.73 -17.52
CA ALA A 401 17.38 7.81 -18.53
C ALA A 401 18.15 6.46 -18.60
N LYS A 402 19.36 6.37 -18.04
CA LYS A 402 20.12 5.11 -17.99
C LYS A 402 19.78 4.22 -16.80
N GLU A 403 19.21 4.77 -15.73
CA GLU A 403 18.77 4.02 -14.54
C GLU A 403 17.30 3.55 -14.64
N ALA A 404 16.49 4.16 -15.51
CA ALA A 404 15.05 3.88 -15.62
C ALA A 404 14.70 2.41 -15.94
N LYS A 405 15.54 1.68 -16.71
CA LYS A 405 15.27 0.26 -17.06
C LYS A 405 15.43 -0.72 -15.89
N SER A 406 16.02 -0.32 -14.76
CA SER A 406 16.26 -1.21 -13.61
C SER A 406 15.35 -0.95 -12.40
N LEU A 407 14.45 0.05 -12.44
CA LEU A 407 13.75 0.53 -11.24
C LEU A 407 12.41 -0.15 -10.92
N GLY A 408 11.99 -1.15 -11.69
CA GLY A 408 10.73 -1.86 -11.46
C GLY A 408 9.48 -1.00 -11.77
N LYS A 409 8.29 -1.53 -11.46
CA LYS A 409 7.03 -0.78 -11.59
C LYS A 409 6.94 0.29 -10.49
N ARG A 410 6.54 1.52 -10.84
CA ARG A 410 6.29 2.59 -9.87
C ARG A 410 4.99 2.33 -9.07
N SER A 411 4.96 2.75 -7.82
CA SER A 411 3.74 2.75 -7.00
C SER A 411 2.71 3.76 -7.51
N LEU A 412 1.51 3.78 -6.92
CA LEU A 412 0.45 4.72 -7.28
C LEU A 412 0.82 6.17 -6.95
N SER A 413 1.75 6.41 -6.01
CA SER A 413 2.31 7.75 -5.76
C SER A 413 3.62 8.04 -6.51
N GLY A 414 4.11 7.10 -7.30
CA GLY A 414 5.37 7.22 -8.04
C GLY A 414 6.61 6.84 -7.23
N LEU A 415 6.47 6.17 -6.08
CA LEU A 415 7.58 5.60 -5.34
C LEU A 415 8.18 4.42 -6.13
N THR A 416 9.50 4.31 -6.08
CA THR A 416 10.23 3.14 -6.59
C THR A 416 10.92 2.49 -5.41
N VAL A 417 10.47 1.29 -5.06
CA VAL A 417 11.13 0.48 -4.04
C VAL A 417 11.79 -0.69 -4.75
N THR A 418 13.07 -0.54 -5.08
CA THR A 418 13.88 -1.67 -5.53
C THR A 418 14.19 -2.53 -4.31
N THR A 419 13.46 -3.63 -4.16
CA THR A 419 13.79 -4.64 -3.16
C THR A 419 14.97 -5.47 -3.64
N CYS A 420 15.69 -6.03 -2.67
CA CYS A 420 16.82 -6.90 -2.90
C CYS A 420 16.43 -8.13 -3.73
N GLY A 421 16.89 -8.16 -4.98
CA GLY A 421 17.42 -9.38 -5.60
C GLY A 421 16.54 -10.63 -5.58
N THR A 422 15.25 -10.53 -5.89
CA THR A 422 14.63 -11.53 -6.75
C THR A 422 13.95 -10.79 -7.88
N ALA A 423 14.28 -11.14 -9.13
CA ALA A 423 13.64 -10.60 -10.32
C ALA A 423 12.14 -10.93 -10.39
N ASP A 424 11.63 -11.68 -9.41
CA ASP A 424 10.23 -11.87 -9.11
C ASP A 424 9.90 -11.06 -7.86
N ALA A 425 9.45 -9.81 -8.04
CA ALA A 425 8.81 -9.07 -6.96
C ALA A 425 7.79 -9.99 -6.26
N PRO A 426 7.69 -9.98 -4.91
CA PRO A 426 6.54 -10.60 -4.27
C PRO A 426 5.32 -10.01 -4.96
N LYS A 427 4.51 -10.87 -5.59
CA LYS A 427 3.17 -10.46 -6.00
C LYS A 427 2.55 -9.92 -4.72
N VAL A 428 2.41 -8.59 -4.64
CA VAL A 428 1.35 -8.00 -3.83
C VAL A 428 0.16 -8.88 -4.14
N ALA A 429 -0.47 -9.46 -3.12
CA ALA A 429 -1.66 -10.25 -3.33
C ALA A 429 -2.69 -9.31 -3.95
N THR A 430 -2.68 -9.21 -5.28
CA THR A 430 -3.86 -8.88 -6.06
C THR A 430 -4.84 -9.92 -5.59
N VAL A 431 -5.87 -9.48 -4.86
CA VAL A 431 -7.10 -10.24 -4.69
C VAL A 431 -7.38 -10.87 -6.05
N ASP A 432 -7.28 -12.20 -6.12
CA ASP A 432 -7.51 -12.93 -7.37
C ASP A 432 -8.83 -12.42 -7.95
N GLU A 433 -8.78 -11.87 -9.16
CA GLU A 433 -9.96 -11.41 -9.91
C GLU A 433 -11.01 -12.52 -9.80
N PRO A 434 -12.24 -12.24 -9.30
CA PRO A 434 -13.25 -13.27 -9.16
C PRO A 434 -13.43 -13.95 -10.51
N PRO A 435 -13.45 -15.30 -10.57
CA PRO A 435 -13.43 -16.02 -11.83
C PRO A 435 -14.57 -15.49 -12.69
N LYS A 436 -14.23 -14.92 -13.86
CA LYS A 436 -15.19 -14.49 -14.87
C LYS A 436 -16.18 -15.63 -15.07
N GLN A 437 -17.39 -15.48 -14.52
CA GLN A 437 -18.45 -16.45 -14.69
C GLN A 437 -18.79 -16.48 -16.17
N GLN A 438 -18.28 -17.48 -16.89
CA GLN A 438 -18.82 -17.82 -18.19
C GLN A 438 -20.31 -18.12 -17.98
N PRO A 439 -21.22 -17.46 -18.71
CA PRO A 439 -22.64 -17.72 -18.57
C PRO A 439 -22.88 -19.21 -18.80
N ALA A 440 -23.43 -19.87 -17.78
CA ALA A 440 -23.73 -21.27 -17.82
C ALA A 440 -24.59 -21.57 -19.06
N LYS A 441 -24.08 -22.41 -19.96
CA LYS A 441 -24.87 -22.93 -21.08
C LYS A 441 -26.10 -23.63 -20.53
N ALA A 442 -27.26 -22.99 -20.69
CA ALA A 442 -28.54 -23.56 -20.34
C ALA A 442 -28.73 -24.90 -21.06
N LYS A 443 -28.96 -25.95 -20.28
CA LYS A 443 -29.30 -27.28 -20.76
C LYS A 443 -30.72 -27.21 -21.35
N PRO A 444 -30.95 -27.64 -22.61
CA PRO A 444 -32.27 -27.54 -23.21
C PRO A 444 -33.26 -28.48 -22.51
N ALA A 445 -34.40 -27.92 -22.09
CA ALA A 445 -35.52 -28.68 -21.55
C ALA A 445 -36.12 -29.62 -22.63
N PRO A 446 -36.61 -30.81 -22.24
CA PRO A 446 -37.19 -31.76 -23.17
C PRO A 446 -38.51 -31.25 -23.77
N ARG A 447 -38.60 -31.33 -25.10
CA ARG A 447 -39.78 -30.98 -25.91
C ARG A 447 -41.01 -31.82 -25.53
N ALA A 448 -42.09 -31.16 -25.13
CA ALA A 448 -43.44 -31.71 -25.22
C ALA A 448 -43.98 -31.55 -26.66
N LYS A 449 -44.59 -32.62 -27.18
CA LYS A 449 -45.24 -32.67 -28.49
C LYS A 449 -46.52 -31.82 -28.50
N GLY A 450 -46.72 -31.07 -29.58
CA GLY A 450 -47.86 -30.15 -29.76
C GLY A 450 -49.22 -30.82 -30.00
N PRO A 451 -50.20 -30.02 -30.43
CA PRO A 451 -50.68 -30.21 -31.80
C PRO A 451 -50.82 -28.91 -32.63
N ALA A 452 -50.80 -29.16 -33.95
CA ALA A 452 -51.05 -28.34 -35.14
C ALA A 452 -52.32 -27.47 -35.08
N ALA A 453 -52.61 -26.50 -35.95
CA ALA A 453 -51.93 -25.68 -36.96
C ALA A 453 -53.01 -24.68 -37.45
N THR A 454 -52.67 -23.45 -37.84
CA THR A 454 -53.27 -22.80 -39.02
C THR A 454 -52.52 -21.52 -39.40
N ALA A 455 -52.41 -21.32 -40.71
CA ALA A 455 -51.63 -20.28 -41.37
C ALA A 455 -52.45 -19.00 -41.60
N SER A 456 -51.79 -17.83 -41.63
CA SER A 456 -51.95 -16.87 -42.74
C SER A 456 -50.93 -15.72 -42.66
N ALA A 457 -50.46 -15.35 -43.84
CA ALA A 457 -49.50 -14.29 -44.13
C ALA A 457 -50.11 -12.89 -44.05
N LYS A 458 -49.28 -11.87 -43.76
CA LYS A 458 -49.06 -10.71 -44.67
C LYS A 458 -48.04 -9.69 -44.11
N SER A 459 -47.24 -9.24 -45.07
CA SER A 459 -46.34 -8.08 -45.18
C SER A 459 -46.76 -6.79 -44.46
N GLN A 460 -45.80 -6.06 -43.86
CA GLN A 460 -45.65 -4.60 -44.03
C GLN A 460 -44.31 -4.05 -43.52
N LYS A 461 -43.78 -3.08 -44.27
CA LYS A 461 -42.54 -2.27 -44.12
C LYS A 461 -42.65 -1.24 -42.97
N PRO A 462 -41.54 -0.55 -42.59
CA PRO A 462 -41.33 0.08 -41.28
C PRO A 462 -41.87 1.51 -41.19
N ALA A 463 -42.10 1.96 -39.95
CA ALA A 463 -42.33 3.36 -39.63
C ALA A 463 -41.33 3.83 -38.55
N LYS A 464 -40.61 4.90 -38.90
CA LYS A 464 -39.92 5.83 -37.99
C LYS A 464 -40.88 6.29 -36.88
N LYS A 465 -40.36 6.50 -35.67
CA LYS A 465 -40.80 7.60 -34.81
C LYS A 465 -39.61 8.22 -34.08
N GLU A 466 -39.54 9.54 -34.24
CA GLU A 466 -38.84 10.51 -33.40
C GLU A 466 -39.28 10.36 -31.94
N SER A 467 -38.34 10.59 -31.03
CA SER A 467 -38.64 10.94 -29.64
C SER A 467 -38.07 12.34 -29.39
N GLU A 468 -38.99 13.31 -29.38
CA GLU A 468 -38.86 14.61 -28.73
C GLU A 468 -38.34 14.43 -27.30
N TRP A 469 -37.30 15.17 -26.93
CA TRP A 469 -36.97 15.43 -25.54
C TRP A 469 -37.63 16.73 -25.10
N ILE A 470 -38.25 16.63 -23.94
CA ILE A 470 -39.16 17.56 -23.29
C ILE A 470 -38.40 18.77 -22.73
N ASP A 471 -38.93 19.95 -23.01
CA ASP A 471 -38.57 21.23 -22.37
C ASP A 471 -38.87 21.20 -20.86
N LEU A 472 -37.89 21.56 -20.04
CA LEU A 472 -38.06 21.85 -18.62
C LEU A 472 -38.37 23.34 -18.41
N PRO A 473 -39.35 23.70 -17.56
CA PRO A 473 -39.76 25.08 -17.35
C PRO A 473 -38.79 25.86 -16.44
N LYS A 474 -38.54 27.11 -16.83
CA LYS A 474 -37.94 28.16 -15.99
C LYS A 474 -38.91 28.61 -14.90
N ALA A 475 -38.42 28.72 -13.67
CA ALA A 475 -38.89 29.63 -12.62
C ALA A 475 -37.63 30.34 -12.10
N GLY A 476 -37.47 31.67 -12.14
CA GLY A 476 -38.35 32.70 -11.56
C GLY A 476 -38.12 32.66 -10.04
N GLY A 477 -37.19 33.43 -9.47
CA GLY A 477 -37.20 34.89 -9.40
C GLY A 477 -37.78 35.30 -8.04
N GLY A 478 -36.93 35.69 -7.09
CA GLY A 478 -37.35 36.10 -5.74
C GLY A 478 -36.24 36.87 -5.01
N ASP A 479 -36.39 38.19 -5.00
CA ASP A 479 -35.62 39.17 -4.25
C ASP A 479 -35.80 39.03 -2.73
N GLY A 480 -34.73 39.29 -1.96
CA GLY A 480 -34.80 39.53 -0.51
C GLY A 480 -33.42 39.70 0.15
N PRO A 481 -33.27 40.56 1.18
CA PRO A 481 -32.25 41.61 1.19
C PRO A 481 -30.96 41.32 1.99
N MET A 482 -29.93 42.11 1.65
CA MET A 482 -28.71 42.35 2.43
C MET A 482 -29.03 42.73 3.88
N LEU A 483 -28.33 42.12 4.83
CA LEU A 483 -27.99 42.72 6.12
C LEU A 483 -26.60 42.27 6.57
N GLU A 484 -25.97 43.19 7.29
CA GLU A 484 -24.54 43.37 7.52
C GLU A 484 -23.90 42.35 8.48
N ARG A 485 -22.57 42.27 8.38
CA ARG A 485 -21.62 41.65 9.32
C ARG A 485 -21.81 42.16 10.77
N PRO A 486 -21.37 41.37 11.78
CA PRO A 486 -19.96 41.44 12.22
C PRO A 486 -19.08 40.27 11.74
#